data_AF-A0AAV0H4M1-F1
#
_entry.id   AF-A0AAV0H4M1-F1
#
_cell.length_a   1.000
_cell.length_b   1.000
_cell.length_c   1.000
_cell.angle_alpha   90.00
_cell.angle_beta   90.00
_cell.angle_gamma   90.00
#
_symmetry.space_group_name_H-M   'P 1'
#
loop_
_entity.id
_entity.type
_entity.pdbx_description
1 polymer ?
#
loop_
_entity_poly.entity_id
_entity_poly.type
_entity_poly.pdbx_seq_one_letter_code
_entity_poly.pdbx_strand_id
1 'polypeptide(L)'
;MAESFPPSSIQTSLFTHILYAFVEIDPSSYELTISQSDQILMTNFTSTLHSKSPPPPKLFLSIGGGGSNASAFATMSSNPTTRTKFIASTIKSARDHNFDGLDLDWEFPQTPGEMSNLATLFQEWRASLLSESIATNRTMLQLSVAVYFASSFILSLEGPSYVGDGGASGAVR
;
A
#
# COMPACT_ATOMS: atom_id res chain seq x y z
N MET A 1 -8.10 19.90 3.64
CA MET A 1 -8.09 19.36 2.26
C MET A 1 -9.48 18.90 1.85
N ALA A 2 -10.13 17.95 2.52
CA ALA A 2 -11.48 17.51 2.14
C ALA A 2 -12.56 18.63 2.19
N GLU A 3 -12.41 19.60 3.08
CA GLU A 3 -13.34 20.75 3.19
C GLU A 3 -13.15 21.78 2.05
N SER A 4 -11.92 21.96 1.57
CA SER A 4 -11.58 22.94 0.53
C SER A 4 -11.48 22.35 -0.87
N PHE A 5 -11.29 21.03 -0.97
CA PHE A 5 -11.19 20.26 -2.21
C PHE A 5 -11.86 18.88 -2.00
N PRO A 6 -13.20 18.82 -2.01
CA PRO A 6 -13.94 17.58 -1.75
C PRO A 6 -13.81 16.59 -2.92
N PRO A 7 -14.09 15.29 -2.72
CA PRO A 7 -14.04 14.30 -3.82
C PRO A 7 -14.90 14.68 -5.05
N SER A 8 -15.99 15.43 -4.83
CA SER A 8 -16.86 15.91 -5.89
C SER A 8 -16.17 16.90 -6.85
N SER A 9 -15.12 17.62 -6.43
CA SER A 9 -14.38 18.55 -7.29
C SER A 9 -13.36 17.89 -8.21
N ILE A 10 -13.05 16.60 -8.00
CA ILE A 10 -12.07 15.87 -8.81
C ILE A 10 -12.60 15.62 -10.23
N GLN A 11 -11.88 16.04 -11.27
CA GLN A 11 -12.25 15.78 -12.67
C GLN A 11 -11.85 14.35 -13.06
N THR A 12 -12.76 13.38 -12.88
CA THR A 12 -12.44 11.95 -13.04
C THR A 12 -12.16 11.52 -14.47
N SER A 13 -12.58 12.27 -15.49
CA SER A 13 -12.28 11.96 -16.89
C SER A 13 -10.79 12.00 -17.23
N LEU A 14 -9.96 12.60 -16.38
CA LEU A 14 -8.52 12.71 -16.56
C LEU A 14 -7.73 11.54 -15.95
N PHE A 15 -8.40 10.65 -15.20
CA PHE A 15 -7.73 9.63 -14.38
C PHE A 15 -8.39 8.26 -14.57
N THR A 16 -7.56 7.21 -14.60
CA THR A 16 -8.03 5.82 -14.55
C THR A 16 -8.04 5.26 -13.14
N HIS A 17 -7.13 5.76 -12.29
CA HIS A 17 -6.95 5.35 -10.90
C HIS A 17 -6.78 6.59 -10.02
N ILE A 18 -7.37 6.59 -8.82
CA ILE A 18 -7.25 7.68 -7.84
C ILE A 18 -7.06 7.07 -6.45
N LEU A 19 -6.07 7.55 -5.71
CA LEU A 19 -5.71 7.03 -4.39
C LEU A 19 -6.30 7.93 -3.29
N TYR A 20 -6.88 7.31 -2.27
CA TYR A 20 -7.12 7.94 -0.97
C TYR A 20 -5.86 7.78 -0.12
N ALA A 21 -5.29 8.90 0.30
CA ALA A 21 -4.03 8.96 1.02
C ALA A 21 -4.21 9.80 2.30
N PHE A 22 -3.90 9.29 3.50
CA PHE A 22 -3.43 7.94 3.82
C PHE A 22 -4.18 7.39 5.03
N VAL A 23 -4.12 6.07 5.20
CA VAL A 23 -4.40 5.41 6.48
C VAL A 23 -3.11 4.84 7.06
N GLU A 24 -3.07 4.67 8.37
CA GLU A 24 -1.85 4.30 9.10
C GLU A 24 -1.93 2.91 9.70
N ILE A 25 -0.77 2.34 10.05
CA ILE A 25 -0.67 1.09 10.82
C ILE A 25 -0.57 1.41 12.30
N ASP A 26 -1.35 0.72 13.14
CA ASP A 26 -1.16 0.75 14.59
C ASP A 26 0.13 -0.02 14.96
N PRO A 27 1.12 0.60 15.62
CA PRO A 27 2.41 -0.05 15.90
C PRO A 27 2.34 -1.14 16.97
N SER A 28 1.19 -1.33 17.64
CA SER A 28 1.00 -2.37 18.66
C SER A 28 0.28 -3.59 18.10
N SER A 29 -0.78 -3.37 17.31
CA SER A 29 -1.58 -4.45 16.71
C SER A 29 -1.08 -4.87 15.34
N TYR A 30 -0.45 -3.95 14.60
CA TYR A 30 -0.09 -4.06 13.18
C TYR A 30 -1.29 -4.20 12.23
N GLU A 31 -2.46 -3.75 12.68
CA GLU A 31 -3.65 -3.58 11.86
C GLU A 31 -3.80 -2.10 11.46
N LEU A 32 -4.63 -1.82 10.44
CA LEU A 32 -4.92 -0.43 10.07
C LEU A 32 -5.67 0.31 11.18
N THR A 33 -5.21 1.53 11.50
CA THR A 33 -5.93 2.46 12.37
C THR A 33 -6.88 3.30 11.52
N ILE A 34 -8.19 3.06 11.64
CA ILE A 34 -9.22 3.83 10.95
C ILE A 34 -10.08 4.56 11.97
N SER A 35 -9.91 5.88 12.08
CA SER A 35 -10.73 6.70 12.97
C SER A 35 -12.19 6.75 12.46
N GLN A 36 -13.14 7.11 13.35
CA GLN A 36 -14.52 7.32 12.91
C GLN A 36 -14.63 8.41 11.82
N SER A 37 -13.74 9.42 11.88
CA SER A 37 -13.67 10.46 10.86
C SER A 37 -13.21 9.90 9.52
N ASP A 38 -12.17 9.05 9.52
CA ASP A 38 -11.67 8.41 8.30
C ASP A 38 -12.72 7.50 7.67
N GLN A 39 -13.50 6.74 8.45
CA GLN A 39 -14.59 5.91 7.92
C GLN A 39 -15.59 6.74 7.11
N ILE A 40 -15.96 7.91 7.62
CA ILE A 40 -16.88 8.83 6.96
C ILE A 40 -16.24 9.40 5.69
N LEU A 41 -14.98 9.84 5.77
CA LEU A 41 -14.25 10.43 4.64
C LEU A 41 -14.00 9.42 3.51
N MET A 42 -13.57 8.20 3.86
CA MET A 42 -13.34 7.10 2.92
C MET A 42 -14.64 6.71 2.21
N THR A 43 -15.74 6.55 2.95
CA THR A 43 -17.05 6.23 2.37
C THR A 43 -17.54 7.35 1.45
N ASN A 44 -17.41 8.61 1.87
CA ASN A 44 -17.76 9.76 1.04
C ASN A 44 -16.90 9.82 -0.24
N PHE A 45 -15.60 9.55 -0.12
CA PHE A 45 -14.67 9.50 -1.24
C PHE A 45 -15.08 8.45 -2.28
N THR A 46 -15.27 7.21 -1.86
CA THR A 46 -15.58 6.12 -2.80
C THR A 46 -16.97 6.24 -3.40
N SER A 47 -17.99 6.53 -2.59
CA SER A 47 -19.36 6.74 -3.09
C SER A 47 -19.45 7.90 -4.08
N THR A 48 -18.79 9.03 -3.80
CA THR A 48 -18.79 10.19 -4.69
C THR A 48 -18.12 9.89 -6.02
N LEU A 49 -16.91 9.30 -6.01
CA LEU A 49 -16.14 9.09 -7.23
C LEU A 49 -16.66 7.93 -8.08
N HIS A 50 -17.18 6.87 -7.46
CA HIS A 50 -17.83 5.78 -8.20
C HIS A 50 -19.16 6.19 -8.85
N SER A 51 -19.82 7.24 -8.34
CA SER A 51 -21.06 7.76 -8.93
C SER A 51 -20.84 8.58 -10.22
N LYS A 52 -19.59 8.93 -10.54
CA LYS A 52 -19.26 9.74 -11.73
C LYS A 52 -19.32 8.91 -13.03
N SER A 53 -19.61 9.60 -14.13
CA SER A 53 -19.96 9.02 -15.44
C SER A 53 -18.92 8.01 -15.99
N PRO A 54 -19.36 6.99 -16.77
CA PRO A 54 -18.59 5.78 -16.97
C PRO A 54 -17.47 5.84 -18.04
N PRO A 55 -16.39 5.05 -17.86
CA PRO A 55 -16.16 4.23 -16.66
C PRO A 55 -15.64 5.11 -15.50
N PRO A 56 -16.15 4.92 -14.26
CA PRO A 56 -15.57 5.58 -13.10
C PRO A 56 -14.11 5.10 -12.89
N PRO A 57 -13.25 5.93 -12.29
CA PRO A 57 -11.88 5.54 -11.99
C PRO A 57 -11.87 4.44 -10.92
N LYS A 58 -10.81 3.63 -10.94
CA LYS A 58 -10.50 2.68 -9.88
C LYS A 58 -9.96 3.39 -8.65
N LEU A 59 -10.48 3.06 -7.48
CA LEU A 59 -10.14 3.76 -6.25
C LEU A 59 -9.26 2.90 -5.35
N PHE A 60 -8.13 3.43 -4.92
CA PHE A 60 -7.16 2.71 -4.10
C PHE A 60 -7.07 3.31 -2.71
N LEU A 61 -6.97 2.48 -1.69
CA LEU A 61 -6.63 2.89 -0.34
C LEU A 61 -5.11 2.82 -0.18
N SER A 62 -4.46 3.95 0.06
CA SER A 62 -3.01 4.03 0.29
C SER A 62 -2.69 4.01 1.78
N ILE A 63 -1.75 3.15 2.16
CA ILE A 63 -1.32 2.92 3.54
C ILE A 63 0.10 3.46 3.73
N GLY A 64 0.28 4.38 4.69
CA GLY A 64 1.58 4.96 5.02
C GLY A 64 1.75 6.40 4.53
N GLY A 65 2.82 6.64 3.79
CA GLY A 65 3.29 7.96 3.33
C GLY A 65 4.64 8.34 3.94
N GLY A 66 5.33 9.32 3.35
CA GLY A 66 6.69 9.73 3.74
C GLY A 66 6.92 10.21 5.18
N GLY A 67 5.87 10.40 5.98
CA GLY A 67 5.96 10.75 7.41
C GLY A 67 5.60 9.62 8.37
N SER A 68 5.22 8.45 7.87
CA SER A 68 4.70 7.35 8.67
C SER A 68 5.81 6.62 9.44
N ASN A 69 5.41 5.78 10.40
CA ASN A 69 6.36 5.09 11.27
C ASN A 69 7.07 3.94 10.54
N ALA A 70 8.24 4.24 9.96
CA ALA A 70 9.06 3.26 9.24
C ALA A 70 9.40 2.00 10.07
N SER A 71 9.65 2.16 11.38
CA SER A 71 9.93 1.03 12.28
C SER A 71 8.73 0.10 12.46
N ALA A 72 7.50 0.63 12.39
CA ALA A 72 6.28 -0.18 12.42
C ALA A 72 6.14 -1.02 11.14
N PHE A 73 6.46 -0.45 9.96
CA PHE A 73 6.49 -1.22 8.70
C PHE A 73 7.57 -2.30 8.69
N ALA A 74 8.78 -1.99 9.18
CA ALA A 74 9.87 -2.96 9.30
C ALA A 74 9.48 -4.12 10.23
N THR A 75 8.86 -3.81 11.38
CA THR A 75 8.42 -4.85 12.33
C THR A 75 7.25 -5.66 11.76
N MET A 76 6.26 -4.99 11.15
CA MET A 76 5.11 -5.63 10.52
C MET A 76 5.53 -6.62 9.44
N SER A 77 6.43 -6.22 8.55
CA SER A 77 6.88 -7.04 7.42
C SER A 77 7.75 -8.23 7.85
N SER A 78 8.51 -8.11 8.94
CA SER A 78 9.45 -9.16 9.39
C SER A 78 8.81 -10.38 10.07
N ASN A 79 7.56 -10.28 10.52
CA ASN A 79 6.91 -11.36 11.27
C ASN A 79 5.62 -11.87 10.58
N PRO A 80 5.47 -13.19 10.35
CA PRO A 80 4.30 -13.74 9.64
C PRO A 80 2.97 -13.46 10.35
N THR A 81 2.95 -13.39 11.68
CA THR A 81 1.75 -13.07 12.45
C THR A 81 1.33 -11.62 12.23
N THR A 82 2.28 -10.67 12.24
CA THR A 82 1.97 -9.25 12.01
C THR A 82 1.61 -8.98 10.55
N ARG A 83 2.27 -9.64 9.58
CA ARG A 83 1.87 -9.60 8.17
C ARG A 83 0.44 -10.10 7.98
N THR A 84 0.07 -11.20 8.61
CA THR A 84 -1.29 -11.75 8.52
C THR A 84 -2.34 -10.76 9.03
N LYS A 85 -2.09 -10.12 10.18
CA LYS A 85 -2.99 -9.08 10.73
C LYS A 85 -3.09 -7.87 9.81
N PHE A 86 -1.94 -7.38 9.34
CA PHE A 86 -1.88 -6.27 8.40
C PHE A 86 -2.69 -6.57 7.13
N ILE A 87 -2.40 -7.69 6.46
CA ILE A 87 -3.10 -8.11 5.24
C ILE A 87 -4.61 -8.24 5.50
N ALA A 88 -5.02 -8.93 6.56
CA ALA A 88 -6.44 -9.10 6.87
C ALA A 88 -7.15 -7.75 7.09
N SER A 89 -6.54 -6.84 7.86
CA SER A 89 -7.11 -5.52 8.13
C SER A 89 -7.19 -4.64 6.89
N THR A 90 -6.21 -4.70 5.99
CA THR A 90 -6.23 -3.93 4.73
C THR A 90 -7.34 -4.39 3.79
N ILE A 91 -7.51 -5.70 3.63
CA ILE A 91 -8.58 -6.29 2.81
C ILE A 91 -9.93 -5.91 3.38
N LYS A 92 -10.11 -6.05 4.70
CA LYS A 92 -11.35 -5.67 5.38
C LYS A 92 -11.68 -4.20 5.13
N SER A 93 -10.74 -3.28 5.39
CA SER A 93 -10.94 -1.84 5.21
C SER A 93 -11.25 -1.46 3.77
N ALA A 94 -10.56 -2.04 2.78
CA ALA A 94 -10.85 -1.80 1.38
C ALA A 94 -12.26 -2.28 0.99
N ARG A 95 -12.68 -3.46 1.46
CA ARG A 95 -14.02 -3.99 1.16
C ARG A 95 -15.14 -3.23 1.85
N ASP A 96 -14.96 -2.87 3.12
CA ASP A 96 -15.94 -2.12 3.91
C ASP A 96 -16.23 -0.74 3.31
N HIS A 97 -15.21 -0.11 2.72
CA HIS A 97 -15.31 1.24 2.14
C HIS A 97 -15.38 1.23 0.61
N ASN A 98 -15.55 0.05 0.00
CA ASN A 98 -15.75 -0.14 -1.44
C ASN A 98 -14.60 0.42 -2.30
N PHE A 99 -13.34 0.18 -1.91
CA PHE A 99 -12.17 0.41 -2.76
C PHE A 99 -11.97 -0.75 -3.76
N ASP A 100 -11.31 -0.45 -4.88
CA ASP A 100 -10.92 -1.42 -5.91
C ASP A 100 -9.50 -1.96 -5.74
N GLY A 101 -8.67 -1.28 -4.93
CA GLY A 101 -7.27 -1.64 -4.76
C GLY A 101 -6.66 -1.12 -3.46
N LEU A 102 -5.45 -1.59 -3.21
CA LEU A 102 -4.63 -1.27 -2.06
C LEU A 102 -3.27 -0.80 -2.57
N ASP A 103 -2.73 0.21 -1.91
CA ASP A 103 -1.44 0.79 -2.22
C ASP A 103 -0.60 0.86 -0.94
N LEU A 104 0.67 0.43 -1.00
CA LEU A 104 1.59 0.58 0.12
C LEU A 104 2.58 1.71 -0.18
N ASP A 105 2.63 2.68 0.73
CA ASP A 105 3.59 3.78 0.68
C ASP A 105 4.52 3.73 1.89
N TRP A 106 5.41 2.74 1.92
CA TRP A 106 6.49 2.65 2.90
C TRP A 106 7.75 3.28 2.31
N GLU A 107 8.12 4.45 2.83
CA GLU A 107 9.26 5.25 2.37
C GLU A 107 10.42 5.28 3.38
N PHE A 108 11.43 4.41 3.28
CA PHE A 108 11.56 3.24 2.42
C PHE A 108 12.10 2.08 3.27
N PRO A 109 11.98 0.82 2.81
CA PRO A 109 12.79 -0.27 3.35
C PRO A 109 14.28 0.06 3.17
N GLN A 110 15.05 0.06 4.25
CA GLN A 110 16.43 0.55 4.30
C GLN A 110 17.48 -0.55 4.21
N THR A 111 17.11 -1.81 4.43
CA THR A 111 18.05 -2.95 4.45
C THR A 111 17.64 -4.05 3.47
N PRO A 112 18.59 -4.91 3.02
CA PRO A 112 18.26 -6.12 2.26
C PRO A 112 17.22 -7.01 2.96
N GLY A 113 17.31 -7.10 4.29
CA GLY A 113 16.36 -7.86 5.10
C GLY A 113 14.95 -7.27 5.02
N GLU A 114 14.82 -5.94 5.16
CA GLU A 114 13.54 -5.25 5.04
C GLU A 114 12.93 -5.39 3.64
N MET A 115 13.72 -5.33 2.58
CA MET A 115 13.21 -5.57 1.22
C MET A 115 12.83 -7.03 0.97
N SER A 116 13.57 -8.00 1.51
CA SER A 116 13.18 -9.41 1.45
C SER A 116 11.85 -9.66 2.19
N ASN A 117 11.67 -8.98 3.33
CA ASN A 117 10.42 -9.01 4.09
C ASN A 117 9.28 -8.34 3.33
N LEU A 118 9.53 -7.22 2.64
CA LEU A 118 8.58 -6.57 1.75
C LEU A 118 8.14 -7.51 0.61
N ALA A 119 9.08 -8.21 -0.03
CA ALA A 119 8.76 -9.18 -1.07
C ALA A 119 7.87 -10.30 -0.54
N THR A 120 8.19 -10.84 0.63
CA THR A 120 7.39 -11.87 1.31
C THR A 120 5.99 -11.36 1.63
N LEU A 121 5.88 -10.13 2.15
CA LEU A 121 4.60 -9.48 2.40
C LEU A 121 3.73 -9.39 1.14
N PHE A 122 4.28 -8.92 0.02
CA PHE A 122 3.51 -8.81 -1.23
C PHE A 122 3.07 -10.15 -1.81
N GLN A 123 3.89 -11.20 -1.66
CA GLN A 123 3.52 -12.57 -2.05
C GLN A 123 2.31 -13.06 -1.23
N GLU A 124 2.37 -12.93 0.09
CA GLU A 124 1.28 -13.32 1.00
C GLU A 124 0.02 -12.47 0.80
N TRP A 125 0.18 -11.16 0.56
CA TRP A 125 -0.92 -10.24 0.33
C TRP A 125 -1.64 -10.58 -0.98
N ARG A 126 -0.89 -10.81 -2.06
CA ARG A 126 -1.45 -11.21 -3.36
C ARG A 126 -2.19 -12.54 -3.31
N ALA A 127 -1.69 -13.51 -2.53
CA ALA A 127 -2.33 -14.81 -2.32
C ALA A 127 -3.62 -14.68 -1.49
N SER A 128 -3.61 -13.85 -0.45
CA SER A 128 -4.79 -13.55 0.36
C SER A 128 -5.87 -12.86 -0.45
N LEU A 129 -5.50 -11.91 -1.32
CA LEU A 129 -6.43 -11.24 -2.24
C LEU A 129 -7.06 -12.19 -3.24
N LEU A 130 -6.27 -13.10 -3.82
CA LEU A 130 -6.82 -14.12 -4.71
C LEU A 130 -7.83 -15.00 -3.97
N SER A 131 -7.46 -15.47 -2.78
CA SER A 131 -8.30 -16.34 -1.95
C SER A 131 -9.61 -15.64 -1.56
N GLU A 132 -9.56 -14.38 -1.14
CA GLU A 132 -10.74 -13.58 -0.83
C GLU A 132 -11.63 -13.35 -2.05
N SER A 133 -11.04 -13.08 -3.22
CA SER A 133 -11.81 -12.85 -4.45
C SER A 133 -12.60 -14.09 -4.89
N ILE A 134 -12.00 -15.27 -4.76
CA ILE A 134 -12.65 -16.56 -5.05
C ILE A 134 -13.74 -16.83 -4.01
N ALA A 135 -13.44 -16.64 -2.72
CA ALA A 135 -14.38 -16.93 -1.64
C ALA A 135 -15.62 -16.01 -1.65
N THR A 136 -15.46 -14.76 -2.09
CA THR A 136 -16.54 -13.77 -2.12
C THR A 136 -17.19 -13.59 -3.48
N ASN A 137 -16.67 -14.24 -4.53
CA ASN A 137 -17.06 -14.03 -5.92
C ASN A 137 -17.01 -12.54 -6.34
N ARG A 138 -16.01 -11.81 -5.85
CA ARG A 138 -15.77 -10.40 -6.18
C ARG A 138 -14.53 -10.27 -7.06
N THR A 139 -14.44 -9.18 -7.82
CA THR A 139 -13.18 -8.81 -8.46
C THR A 139 -12.10 -8.64 -7.40
N MET A 140 -10.97 -9.29 -7.62
CA MET A 140 -9.81 -9.21 -6.74
C MET A 140 -9.31 -7.77 -6.64
N LEU A 141 -9.03 -7.31 -5.42
CA LEU A 141 -8.42 -6.00 -5.23
C LEU A 141 -7.06 -5.95 -5.94
N GLN A 142 -6.76 -4.82 -6.56
CA GLN A 142 -5.45 -4.57 -7.15
C GLN A 142 -4.43 -4.19 -6.07
N LEU A 143 -3.14 -4.40 -6.34
CA LEU A 143 -2.02 -4.01 -5.48
C LEU A 143 -1.09 -3.07 -6.22
N SER A 144 -0.70 -1.98 -5.56
CA SER A 144 0.41 -1.11 -5.95
C SER A 144 1.33 -0.83 -4.77
N VAL A 145 2.49 -0.27 -5.06
CA VAL A 145 3.49 0.11 -4.06
C VAL A 145 4.25 1.34 -4.56
N ALA A 146 4.42 2.34 -3.70
CA ALA A 146 5.34 3.44 -3.95
C ALA A 146 6.78 2.93 -3.76
N VAL A 147 7.65 3.28 -4.71
CA VAL A 147 9.06 2.86 -4.69
C VAL A 147 9.96 4.05 -4.90
N TYR A 148 11.18 3.97 -4.36
CA TYR A 148 12.18 4.99 -4.59
C TYR A 148 12.55 5.07 -6.08
N PHE A 149 12.90 6.27 -6.53
CA PHE A 149 13.43 6.47 -7.87
C PHE A 149 14.75 5.69 -8.05
N ALA A 150 14.86 4.94 -9.15
CA ALA A 150 16.11 4.33 -9.58
C ALA A 150 16.37 4.68 -11.05
N SER A 151 17.48 5.37 -11.32
CA SER A 151 17.92 5.68 -12.70
C SER A 151 18.45 4.44 -13.44
N SER A 152 18.73 3.36 -12.72
CA SER A 152 19.18 2.06 -13.24
C SER A 152 18.53 0.95 -12.42
N PHE A 153 17.88 0.01 -13.10
CA PHE A 153 17.39 -1.22 -12.48
C PHE A 153 18.29 -2.38 -12.89
N ILE A 154 18.77 -3.16 -11.92
CA ILE A 154 19.51 -4.39 -12.17
C ILE A 154 18.47 -5.52 -12.22
N LEU A 155 18.18 -6.04 -13.42
CA LEU A 155 17.44 -7.30 -13.59
C LEU A 155 18.38 -8.50 -13.35
N SER A 156 19.15 -8.50 -12.26
CA SER A 156 19.96 -9.65 -11.88
C SER A 156 19.25 -10.42 -10.77
N LEU A 157 19.45 -11.74 -10.78
CA LEU A 157 19.02 -12.64 -9.71
C LEU A 157 19.81 -12.42 -8.40
N GLU A 158 20.77 -11.49 -8.37
CA GLU A 158 21.67 -11.26 -7.23
C GLU A 158 21.19 -10.11 -6.30
N GLY A 159 20.09 -9.44 -6.61
CA GLY A 159 19.48 -8.43 -5.75
C GLY A 159 20.19 -7.06 -5.76
N PRO A 160 19.50 -5.98 -5.36
CA PRO A 160 20.08 -4.63 -5.36
C PRO A 160 21.01 -4.39 -4.16
N SER A 161 21.95 -3.45 -4.30
CA SER A 161 22.75 -2.87 -3.21
C SER A 161 22.03 -1.69 -2.56
N TYR A 162 22.18 -1.53 -1.24
CA TYR A 162 21.46 -0.53 -0.44
C TYR A 162 22.37 0.62 0.00
N VAL A 163 21.78 1.79 0.26
CA VAL A 163 22.49 2.95 0.80
C VAL A 163 22.97 2.61 2.21
N GLY A 164 24.26 2.33 2.36
CA GLY A 164 24.85 1.86 3.62
C GLY A 164 25.88 0.74 3.43
N ASP A 165 25.98 0.17 2.22
CA ASP A 165 27.05 -0.75 1.85
C ASP A 165 28.39 0.02 1.75
N GLY A 166 29.02 0.22 2.91
CA GLY A 166 30.36 0.77 3.01
C GLY A 166 31.33 -0.10 2.23
N GLY A 167 31.64 0.34 1.01
CA GLY A 167 32.64 -0.29 0.14
C GLY A 167 34.00 -0.28 0.82
N ALA A 168 34.39 -1.41 1.41
CA ALA A 168 35.78 -1.69 1.68
C ALA A 168 36.47 -1.93 0.33
N SER A 169 37.35 -1.01 -0.05
CA SER A 169 38.23 -1.17 -1.18
C SER A 169 39.07 -2.44 -1.02
N GLY A 170 38.94 -3.36 -1.96
CA GLY A 170 39.84 -4.51 -2.12
C GLY A 170 40.37 -4.52 -3.55
N ALA A 171 41.47 -3.81 -3.78
CA ALA A 171 42.24 -3.91 -5.00
C ALA A 171 42.84 -5.30 -5.14
N VAL A 172 42.69 -5.93 -6.30
CA VAL A 172 43.67 -6.90 -6.81
C VAL A 172 43.85 -6.65 -8.30
N ARG A 173 45.13 -6.58 -8.68
CA ARG A 173 45.66 -6.30 -10.03
C ARG A 173 45.25 -7.35 -11.06
#